data_AF-A0A967C6B1-F1
#
_entry.id   AF-A0A967C6B1-F1
#
_cell.length_a   1.000
_cell.length_b   1.000
_cell.length_c   1.000
_cell.angle_alpha   90.00
_cell.angle_beta   90.00
_cell.angle_gamma   90.00
#
_symmetry.space_group_name_H-M   'P 1'
#
loop_
_entity.id
_entity.type
_entity.pdbx_description
1 polymer ?
#
loop_
_entity_poly.entity_id
_entity_poly.type
_entity_poly.pdbx_seq_one_letter_code
_entity_poly.pdbx_strand_id
1 'polypeptide(L)'
;YGTVGVGRDMPPDTGDGAELYAVIGHGPRHLDRNIANVGRVLAGIEPHAALPRGTEALGFYKDERQRTRITRVRLASQIPGFPKWQMMDTASPSFAQVVQARANRTGFFVRQAGAADLCTLKVAVREVK
;
A
#
# COMPACT_ATOMS: atom_id res chain seq x y z
N TYR A 1 2.65 -3.92 0.74
CA TYR A 1 2.63 -2.71 1.59
C TYR A 1 1.95 -1.59 0.81
N GLY A 2 1.01 -0.87 1.42
CA GLY A 2 0.29 0.24 0.80
C GLY A 2 -0.87 -0.14 -0.14
N THR A 3 -1.14 -1.42 -0.40
CA THR A 3 -2.35 -1.85 -1.13
C THR A 3 -3.60 -1.50 -0.31
N VAL A 4 -4.63 -1.00 -0.98
CA VAL A 4 -5.93 -0.66 -0.39
C VAL A 4 -6.96 -1.69 -0.81
N GLY A 5 -7.62 -2.31 0.17
CA GLY A 5 -8.68 -3.28 -0.05
C GLY A 5 -9.98 -2.87 0.62
N VAL A 6 -11.06 -3.52 0.20
CA VAL A 6 -12.42 -3.32 0.72
C VAL A 6 -12.71 -4.39 1.77
N GLY A 7 -13.11 -3.96 2.97
CA GLY A 7 -13.63 -4.84 4.01
C GLY A 7 -14.95 -5.49 3.58
N ARG A 8 -15.21 -6.69 4.05
CA ARG A 8 -16.46 -7.41 3.78
C ARG A 8 -16.74 -8.41 4.88
N ASP A 9 -18.01 -8.80 5.01
CA ASP A 9 -18.43 -9.93 5.81
C ASP A 9 -18.15 -11.26 5.08
N MET A 10 -18.64 -12.36 5.65
CA MET A 10 -18.44 -13.71 5.12
C MET A 10 -18.87 -13.88 3.66
N PRO A 11 -20.06 -13.42 3.22
CA PRO A 11 -20.44 -13.53 1.81
C PRO A 11 -19.53 -12.67 0.92
N PRO A 12 -19.08 -13.18 -0.23
CA PRO A 12 -18.04 -12.54 -1.04
C PRO A 12 -18.46 -11.22 -1.70
N ASP A 13 -19.77 -10.94 -1.78
CA ASP A 13 -20.40 -9.80 -2.44
C ASP A 13 -20.87 -8.70 -1.48
N THR A 14 -20.48 -8.77 -0.19
CA THR A 14 -20.89 -7.79 0.83
C THR A 14 -19.98 -6.56 0.94
N GLY A 15 -18.87 -6.51 0.19
CA GLY A 15 -17.98 -5.36 0.20
C GLY A 15 -18.57 -4.19 -0.56
N ASP A 16 -19.07 -3.18 0.14
CA ASP A 16 -19.72 -1.99 -0.42
C ASP A 16 -18.79 -0.76 -0.53
N GLY A 17 -17.56 -0.88 -0.04
CA GLY A 17 -16.57 0.20 -0.05
C GLY A 17 -16.71 1.21 1.11
N ALA A 18 -17.64 1.00 2.05
CA ALA A 18 -17.75 1.81 3.26
C ALA A 18 -16.57 1.58 4.21
N GLU A 19 -16.00 0.36 4.20
CA GLU A 19 -14.85 -0.02 5.00
C GLU A 19 -13.64 -0.29 4.10
N LEU A 20 -12.57 0.48 4.30
CA LEU A 20 -11.33 0.34 3.57
C LEU A 20 -10.17 0.08 4.53
N TYR A 21 -9.22 -0.73 4.12
CA TYR A 21 -7.98 -0.95 4.85
C TYR A 21 -6.77 -0.73 3.94
N ALA A 22 -5.64 -0.33 4.53
CA ALA A 22 -4.35 -0.28 3.87
C ALA A 22 -3.40 -1.30 4.50
N VAL A 23 -2.70 -2.08 3.66
CA VAL A 23 -1.74 -3.08 4.15
C VAL A 23 -0.46 -2.39 4.64
N ILE A 24 -0.25 -2.33 5.96
CA ILE A 24 0.91 -1.67 6.60
C ILE A 24 2.04 -2.62 7.01
N GLY A 25 2.05 -3.84 6.46
CA GLY A 25 3.09 -4.85 6.69
C GLY A 25 3.44 -5.63 5.42
N HIS A 26 3.96 -6.84 5.60
CA HIS A 26 4.10 -7.80 4.50
C HIS A 26 2.73 -8.13 3.91
N GLY A 27 2.66 -8.42 2.61
CA GLY A 27 1.38 -8.64 1.92
C GLY A 27 0.68 -9.91 2.44
N PRO A 28 -0.57 -9.85 2.92
CA PRO A 28 -1.32 -11.04 3.34
C PRO A 28 -1.80 -11.84 2.12
N ARG A 29 -0.88 -12.54 1.45
CA ARG A 29 -1.12 -13.22 0.15
C ARG A 29 -2.23 -14.27 0.17
N HIS A 30 -2.63 -14.75 1.35
CA HIS A 30 -3.79 -15.63 1.50
C HIS A 30 -5.13 -14.94 1.17
N LEU A 31 -5.17 -13.60 1.16
CA LEU A 31 -6.33 -12.81 0.74
C LEU A 31 -6.39 -12.55 -0.77
N ASP A 32 -5.34 -12.90 -1.52
CA ASP A 32 -5.34 -12.76 -2.97
C ASP A 32 -6.51 -13.55 -3.56
N ARG A 33 -7.23 -12.94 -4.51
CA ARG A 33 -8.46 -13.48 -5.14
C ARG A 33 -9.64 -13.70 -4.18
N ASN A 34 -9.53 -13.29 -2.92
CA ASN A 34 -10.61 -13.40 -1.91
C ASN A 34 -11.17 -12.03 -1.47
N ILE A 35 -10.39 -10.96 -1.65
CA ILE A 35 -10.76 -9.59 -1.31
C ILE A 35 -10.60 -8.68 -2.53
N ALA A 36 -11.49 -7.70 -2.66
CA ALA A 36 -11.40 -6.65 -3.67
C ALA A 36 -10.30 -5.64 -3.29
N ASN A 37 -9.20 -5.64 -4.05
CA ASN A 37 -8.19 -4.59 -4.00
C ASN A 37 -8.59 -3.45 -4.95
N VAL A 38 -8.76 -2.24 -4.42
CA VAL A 38 -9.31 -1.08 -5.16
C VAL A 38 -8.29 0.01 -5.43
N GLY A 39 -7.10 -0.10 -4.85
CA GLY A 39 -6.05 0.87 -5.11
C GLY A 39 -4.77 0.62 -4.33
N ARG A 40 -3.95 1.65 -4.31
CA ARG A 40 -2.72 1.68 -3.51
C ARG A 40 -2.42 3.11 -3.06
N VAL A 41 -1.79 3.23 -1.91
CA VAL A 41 -1.30 4.50 -1.38
C VAL A 41 -0.04 4.91 -2.14
N LEU A 42 -0.03 6.13 -2.70
CA LEU A 42 1.14 6.69 -3.40
C LEU A 42 2.05 7.50 -2.47
N ALA A 43 1.47 8.14 -1.44
CA ALA A 43 2.17 8.96 -0.47
C ALA A 43 1.39 9.00 0.85
N GLY A 44 2.09 9.26 1.96
CA GLY A 44 1.48 9.41 3.30
C GLY A 44 1.16 8.10 4.01
N ILE A 45 1.77 6.98 3.58
CA ILE A 45 1.58 5.68 4.23
C ILE A 45 2.32 5.61 5.58
N GLU A 46 3.41 6.35 5.74
CA GLU A 46 4.24 6.38 6.95
C GLU A 46 3.45 6.86 8.18
N PRO A 47 2.79 8.05 8.18
CA PRO A 47 1.98 8.47 9.33
C PRO A 47 0.77 7.56 9.55
N HIS A 48 0.19 6.97 8.49
CA HIS A 48 -0.89 6.01 8.63
C HIS A 48 -0.44 4.71 9.31
N ALA A 49 0.71 4.17 8.91
CA ALA A 49 1.29 2.96 9.49
C ALA A 49 1.74 3.16 10.95
N ALA A 50 2.09 4.39 11.32
CA ALA A 50 2.49 4.80 12.66
C ALA A 50 1.32 5.02 13.64
N LEU A 51 0.06 4.93 13.18
CA LEU A 51 -1.09 4.99 14.07
C LEU A 51 -0.97 3.90 15.17
N PRO A 52 -1.42 4.20 16.41
CA PRO A 52 -1.45 3.21 17.48
C PRO A 52 -2.14 1.92 17.04
N ARG A 53 -1.74 0.77 17.60
CA ARG A 53 -2.49 -0.48 17.37
C ARG A 53 -3.67 -0.54 18.32
N GLY A 54 -4.82 -0.99 17.83
CA GLY A 54 -5.92 -1.34 18.70
C GLY A 54 -5.60 -2.55 19.56
N THR A 55 -6.23 -2.62 20.72
CA THR A 55 -5.93 -3.60 21.76
C THR A 55 -7.09 -4.57 22.00
N GLU A 56 -8.23 -4.33 21.38
CA GLU A 56 -9.43 -5.19 21.50
C GLU A 56 -9.45 -6.28 20.41
N ALA A 57 -10.49 -7.11 20.42
CA ALA A 57 -10.69 -8.17 19.43
C ALA A 57 -10.49 -7.63 18.00
N LEU A 58 -9.82 -8.41 17.14
CA LEU A 58 -9.48 -8.04 15.75
C LEU A 58 -8.66 -6.74 15.61
N GLY A 59 -8.07 -6.23 16.69
CA GLY A 59 -7.25 -5.02 16.66
C GLY A 59 -8.07 -3.72 16.65
N PHE A 60 -9.33 -3.75 17.10
CA PHE A 60 -10.12 -2.53 17.30
C PHE A 60 -9.53 -1.66 18.42
N TYR A 61 -9.70 -0.35 18.28
CA TYR A 61 -9.42 0.59 19.37
C TYR A 61 -10.45 0.44 20.49
N LYS A 62 -9.97 0.50 21.73
CA LYS A 62 -10.82 0.48 22.92
C LYS A 62 -11.57 1.80 23.08
N ASP A 63 -10.86 2.92 22.94
CA ASP A 63 -11.40 4.26 23.15
C ASP A 63 -11.62 4.99 21.83
N GLU A 64 -12.76 5.70 21.72
CA GLU A 64 -13.05 6.49 20.51
C GLU A 64 -12.02 7.58 20.24
N ARG A 65 -11.35 8.08 21.28
CA ARG A 65 -10.29 9.10 21.17
C ARG A 65 -9.06 8.58 20.41
N GLN A 66 -8.87 7.27 20.30
CA GLN A 66 -7.81 6.66 19.49
C GLN A 66 -8.15 6.64 18.00
N ARG A 67 -9.42 6.80 17.62
CA ARG A 67 -9.87 6.78 16.23
C ARG A 67 -9.44 8.08 15.54
N THR A 68 -8.41 8.00 14.70
CA THR A 68 -8.02 9.11 13.82
C THR A 68 -9.10 9.35 12.78
N ARG A 69 -9.76 10.52 12.85
CA ARG A 69 -10.83 10.87 11.92
C ARG A 69 -10.28 11.23 10.54
N ILE A 70 -10.90 10.67 9.50
CA ILE A 70 -10.76 11.16 8.14
C ILE A 70 -11.65 12.40 8.02
N THR A 71 -11.06 13.59 7.98
CA THR A 71 -11.81 14.86 7.98
C THR A 71 -12.27 15.30 6.60
N ARG A 72 -11.64 14.78 5.55
CA ARG A 72 -11.93 15.14 4.15
C ARG A 72 -11.47 14.04 3.21
N VAL A 73 -12.32 13.73 2.23
CA VAL A 73 -11.99 12.88 1.08
C VAL A 73 -12.38 13.65 -0.18
N ARG A 74 -11.49 13.69 -1.18
CA ARG A 74 -11.73 14.36 -2.46
C ARG A 74 -11.06 13.59 -3.56
N LEU A 75 -11.70 13.54 -4.73
CA LEU A 75 -11.03 13.08 -5.93
C LEU A 75 -10.02 14.13 -6.39
N ALA A 76 -8.85 13.68 -6.87
CA ALA A 76 -7.81 14.57 -7.39
C ALA A 76 -8.36 15.52 -8.47
N SER A 77 -9.26 15.02 -9.34
CA SER A 77 -9.94 15.79 -10.39
C SER A 77 -10.81 16.94 -9.86
N GLN A 78 -11.22 16.89 -8.60
CA GLN A 78 -12.05 17.91 -7.97
C GLN A 78 -11.22 18.96 -7.23
N ILE A 79 -9.88 18.82 -7.19
CA ILE A 79 -8.99 19.76 -6.52
C ILE A 79 -8.27 20.60 -7.59
N PRO A 80 -8.61 21.89 -7.76
CA PRO A 80 -7.89 22.76 -8.70
C PRO A 80 -6.40 22.79 -8.38
N GLY A 81 -5.57 22.60 -9.40
CA GLY A 81 -4.12 22.58 -9.24
C GLY A 81 -3.56 21.38 -8.48
N PHE A 82 -4.32 20.28 -8.35
CA PHE A 82 -3.78 19.06 -7.72
C PHE A 82 -2.51 18.61 -8.44
N PRO A 83 -1.43 18.28 -7.71
CA PRO A 83 -0.17 17.94 -8.33
C PRO A 83 -0.29 16.67 -9.18
N LYS A 84 0.45 16.66 -10.29
CA LYS A 84 0.54 15.46 -11.13
C LYS A 84 1.47 14.46 -10.48
N TRP A 85 1.11 13.19 -10.57
CA TRP A 85 1.91 12.08 -10.09
C TRP A 85 2.38 11.24 -11.27
N GLN A 86 3.60 10.74 -11.19
CA GLN A 86 4.19 9.82 -12.15
C GLN A 86 4.60 8.54 -11.44
N MET A 87 4.33 7.42 -12.08
CA MET A 87 4.83 6.11 -11.70
C MET A 87 5.83 5.66 -12.76
N MET A 88 6.94 5.06 -12.33
CA MET A 88 7.87 4.40 -13.24
C MET A 88 7.13 3.29 -14.00
N ASP A 89 7.24 3.30 -15.33
CA ASP A 89 6.72 2.25 -16.17
C ASP A 89 7.44 0.92 -15.85
N THR A 90 6.67 -0.06 -15.39
CA THR A 90 7.18 -1.38 -15.00
C THR A 90 7.55 -2.26 -16.19
N ALA A 91 7.18 -1.87 -17.41
CA ALA A 91 7.64 -2.52 -18.64
C ALA A 91 8.97 -1.93 -19.16
N SER A 92 9.43 -0.81 -18.58
CA SER A 92 10.64 -0.13 -19.06
C SER A 92 11.94 -0.88 -18.74
N PRO A 93 12.99 -0.72 -19.57
CA PRO A 93 14.33 -1.24 -19.26
C PRO A 93 14.87 -0.74 -17.92
N SER A 94 14.54 0.50 -17.52
CA SER A 94 14.95 1.07 -16.23
C SER A 94 14.33 0.32 -15.05
N PHE A 95 13.07 -0.09 -15.13
CA PHE A 95 12.47 -0.88 -14.07
C PHE A 95 13.09 -2.29 -13.99
N ALA A 96 13.41 -2.92 -15.12
CA ALA A 96 14.14 -4.18 -15.14
C ALA A 96 15.50 -4.07 -14.41
N GLN A 97 16.21 -2.96 -14.57
CA GLN A 97 17.45 -2.69 -13.83
C GLN A 97 17.21 -2.55 -12.31
N VAL A 98 16.11 -1.92 -11.89
CA VAL A 98 15.73 -1.84 -10.46
C VAL A 98 15.49 -3.24 -9.89
N VAL A 99 14.76 -4.11 -10.61
CA VAL A 99 14.51 -5.50 -10.19
C VAL A 99 15.83 -6.26 -10.07
N GLN A 100 16.71 -6.15 -11.07
CA GLN A 100 18.00 -6.83 -11.07
C GLN A 100 18.89 -6.39 -9.91
N ALA A 101 18.95 -5.08 -9.63
CA ALA A 101 19.70 -4.54 -8.51
C ALA A 101 19.14 -4.99 -7.14
N ARG A 102 17.81 -5.16 -7.04
CA ARG A 102 17.17 -5.69 -5.83
C ARG A 102 17.40 -7.17 -5.64
N ALA A 103 17.41 -7.97 -6.71
CA ALA A 103 17.71 -9.40 -6.64
C ALA A 103 19.20 -9.67 -6.31
N ASN A 104 20.09 -8.80 -6.79
CA ASN A 104 21.54 -9.01 -6.79
C ASN A 104 22.30 -7.88 -6.10
N ARG A 105 21.91 -7.57 -4.85
CA ARG A 105 22.55 -6.51 -4.05
C ARG A 105 24.05 -6.76 -3.90
N THR A 106 24.84 -5.71 -3.97
CA THR A 106 26.31 -5.72 -3.83
C THR A 106 26.74 -4.89 -2.61
N GLY A 107 28.05 -4.85 -2.32
CA GLY A 107 28.61 -4.13 -1.18
C GLY A 107 28.56 -4.97 0.10
N PHE A 108 27.68 -4.62 1.04
CA PHE A 108 27.52 -5.37 2.31
C PHE A 108 27.14 -6.85 2.10
N PHE A 109 26.45 -7.17 1.00
CA PHE A 109 25.96 -8.52 0.72
C PHE A 109 27.05 -9.37 0.05
N VAL A 110 27.60 -10.34 0.80
CA VAL A 110 28.64 -11.27 0.32
C VAL A 110 28.10 -12.30 -0.68
N ARG A 111 26.82 -12.69 -0.55
CA ARG A 111 26.13 -13.62 -1.47
C ARG A 111 24.88 -12.97 -2.02
N GLN A 112 24.76 -12.96 -3.34
CA GLN A 112 23.58 -12.47 -4.03
C GLN A 112 22.43 -13.47 -3.92
N ALA A 113 21.20 -12.97 -3.77
CA ALA A 113 20.03 -13.82 -3.58
C ALA A 113 19.48 -14.39 -4.91
N GLY A 114 19.76 -13.74 -6.04
CA GLY A 114 19.25 -14.14 -7.35
C GLY A 114 17.74 -13.90 -7.55
N ALA A 115 17.04 -13.41 -6.53
CA ALA A 115 15.60 -13.17 -6.55
C ALA A 115 15.21 -12.00 -5.64
N ALA A 116 14.05 -11.40 -5.93
CA ALA A 116 13.43 -10.39 -5.08
C ALA A 116 11.96 -10.77 -4.84
N ASP A 117 11.49 -10.58 -3.60
CA ASP A 117 10.09 -10.74 -3.28
C ASP A 117 9.28 -9.63 -3.96
N LEU A 118 8.30 -10.04 -4.78
CA LEU A 118 7.39 -9.18 -5.51
C LEU A 118 6.74 -8.12 -4.62
N CYS A 119 6.36 -8.49 -3.39
CA CYS A 119 5.67 -7.56 -2.49
C CYS A 119 6.59 -6.54 -1.79
N THR A 120 7.91 -6.72 -1.91
CA THR A 120 8.92 -5.79 -1.40
C THR A 120 9.56 -4.93 -2.50
N LEU A 121 9.35 -5.29 -3.77
CA LEU A 121 9.74 -4.48 -4.92
C LEU A 121 8.89 -3.21 -4.94
N LYS A 122 9.52 -2.05 -4.71
CA LYS A 122 8.87 -0.76 -4.79
C LYS A 122 8.97 -0.22 -6.22
N VAL A 123 7.83 0.08 -6.83
CA VAL A 123 7.81 0.89 -8.06
C VAL A 123 7.99 2.35 -7.67
N ALA A 124 8.94 3.03 -8.31
CA ALA A 124 9.19 4.43 -8.03
C ALA A 124 7.97 5.27 -8.42
N VAL A 125 7.57 6.16 -7.51
CA VAL A 125 6.49 7.13 -7.69
C VAL A 125 7.03 8.49 -7.30
N ARG A 126 6.65 9.54 -8.05
CA ARG A 126 7.04 10.91 -7.75
C ARG A 126 5.92 11.89 -8.06
N GLU A 127 5.92 12.99 -7.33
CA GLU A 127 5.20 14.20 -7.70
C GLU A 127 5.98 14.92 -8.81
N VAL A 128 5.27 15.46 -9.81
CA VAL A 128 5.85 16.32 -10.84
C VAL A 128 5.97 17.72 -10.24
N LYS A 129 7.20 18.22 -10.13
CA LYS A 129 7.49 19.60 -9.76
C LYS A 129 7.29 20.54 -10.94
#